data_AF-A0A424TTT8-F1
#
_entry.id   AF-A0A424TTT8-F1
#
_cell.length_a   1.000
_cell.length_b   1.000
_cell.length_c   1.000
_cell.angle_alpha   90.00
_cell.angle_beta   90.00
_cell.angle_gamma   90.00
#
_symmetry.space_group_name_H-M   'P 1'
#
loop_
_entity.id
_entity.type
_entity.pdbx_description
1 polymer ?
#
loop_
_entity_poly.entity_id
_entity_poly.type
_entity_poly.pdbx_seq_one_letter_code
_entity_poly.pdbx_strand_id
1 'polypeptide(L)'
;MAPPRPKAFRLETVVCGMDEDLDEVTTCVVRAADAAELKAKPKPGGPNQELLIECYRALRLEGIGEPNPGGAGFPEQSQYWCVPAEQLKEMFAGKKDGSNKSSAYSSAFNGLKSRNLLQINGGLVWMPTEDGKCESAERRL
;
A
#
# COMPACT_ATOMS: atom_id res chain seq x y z
N MET A 1 28.72 22.46 -14.74
CA MET A 1 28.11 21.96 -13.49
C MET A 1 27.81 20.49 -13.67
N ALA A 2 28.24 19.62 -12.75
CA ALA A 2 27.89 18.19 -12.82
C ALA A 2 26.40 18.00 -12.48
N PRO A 3 25.69 17.07 -13.14
CA PRO A 3 24.30 16.78 -12.80
C PRO A 3 24.21 16.29 -11.34
N PRO A 4 23.12 16.64 -10.63
CA PRO A 4 22.92 16.20 -9.25
C PRO A 4 22.91 14.68 -9.16
N ARG A 5 23.50 14.12 -8.10
CA ARG A 5 23.51 12.67 -7.88
C ARG A 5 22.06 12.14 -7.81
N PRO A 6 21.70 11.08 -8.55
CA PRO A 6 20.36 10.51 -8.49
C PRO A 6 20.04 10.03 -7.08
N LYS A 7 18.82 10.31 -6.59
CA LYS A 7 18.33 9.84 -5.27
C LYS A 7 17.70 8.44 -5.33
N ALA A 8 17.33 7.99 -6.51
CA ALA A 8 16.79 6.66 -6.77
C ALA A 8 17.16 6.22 -8.19
N PHE A 9 17.15 4.91 -8.41
CA PHE A 9 17.50 4.29 -9.67
C PHE A 9 16.40 3.31 -10.10
N ARG A 10 16.20 3.16 -11.41
CA ARG A 10 15.35 2.12 -12.00
C ARG A 10 16.22 1.15 -12.80
N LEU A 11 15.83 -0.12 -12.79
CA LEU A 11 16.41 -1.14 -13.65
C LEU A 11 15.59 -1.19 -14.93
N GLU A 12 16.28 -1.18 -16.07
CA GLU A 12 15.68 -1.30 -17.39
C GLU A 12 16.39 -2.42 -18.13
N THR A 13 15.62 -3.35 -18.69
CA THR A 13 16.16 -4.42 -19.54
C THR A 13 16.32 -3.88 -20.96
N VAL A 14 17.51 -4.05 -21.53
CA VAL A 14 17.84 -3.62 -22.89
C VAL A 14 18.37 -4.82 -23.67
N VAL A 15 17.91 -4.96 -24.91
CA VAL A 15 18.38 -6.00 -25.83
C VAL A 15 19.76 -5.58 -26.38
N CYS A 16 20.76 -6.42 -26.19
CA CYS A 16 22.13 -6.22 -26.67
C CYS A 16 22.34 -6.79 -28.08
N GLY A 17 21.52 -7.75 -28.48
CA GLY A 17 21.62 -8.45 -29.76
C GLY A 17 20.83 -9.75 -29.73
N MET A 18 21.04 -10.59 -30.75
CA MET A 18 20.53 -11.95 -30.82
C MET A 18 21.70 -12.93 -30.74
N ASP A 19 21.51 -14.08 -30.10
CA ASP A 19 22.48 -15.16 -30.11
C ASP A 19 22.38 -16.05 -31.37
N GLU A 20 23.12 -17.16 -31.39
CA GLU A 20 23.19 -18.08 -32.53
C GLU A 20 21.87 -18.82 -32.80
N ASP A 21 20.98 -18.89 -31.80
CA ASP A 21 19.65 -19.51 -31.88
C ASP A 21 18.55 -18.47 -32.19
N LEU A 22 18.95 -17.22 -32.45
CA LEU A 22 18.08 -16.05 -32.67
C LEU A 22 17.29 -15.61 -31.42
N ASP A 23 17.74 -15.99 -30.23
CA ASP A 23 17.14 -15.53 -28.98
C ASP A 23 17.72 -14.17 -28.56
N GLU A 24 16.89 -13.33 -27.95
CA GLU A 24 17.31 -12.01 -27.49
C GLU A 24 18.28 -12.10 -26.31
N VAL A 25 19.51 -11.66 -26.53
CA VAL A 25 20.48 -11.46 -25.45
C VAL A 25 20.16 -10.11 -24.80
N THR A 26 19.72 -10.15 -23.55
CA THR A 26 19.36 -8.95 -22.79
C THR A 26 20.35 -8.64 -21.67
N THR A 27 20.47 -7.36 -21.32
CA THR A 27 21.21 -6.87 -20.15
C THR A 27 20.36 -5.91 -19.33
N CYS A 28 20.74 -5.69 -18.08
CA CYS A 28 20.10 -4.72 -17.20
C CYS A 28 20.94 -3.45 -17.11
N VAL A 29 20.36 -2.30 -17.43
CA VAL A 29 20.98 -0.99 -17.21
C VAL A 29 20.32 -0.27 -16.04
N VAL A 30 21.15 0.38 -15.22
CA VAL A 30 20.70 1.21 -14.10
C VAL A 30 20.51 2.63 -14.64
N ARG A 31 19.27 3.12 -14.69
CA ARG A 31 18.97 4.51 -15.04
C ARG A 31 18.66 5.33 -13.80
N ALA A 32 19.07 6.59 -13.80
CA ALA A 32 18.59 7.56 -12.82
C ALA A 32 17.07 7.69 -12.98
N ALA A 33 16.32 7.44 -11.91
CA ALA A 33 14.89 7.67 -11.92
C ALA A 33 14.65 9.18 -11.91
N ASP A 34 13.82 9.68 -12.82
CA ASP A 34 13.46 11.09 -12.82
C ASP A 34 12.51 11.40 -11.63
N ALA A 35 12.53 12.64 -11.16
CA ALA A 35 11.75 13.04 -10.00
C ALA A 35 10.23 13.07 -10.26
N ALA A 36 9.79 13.00 -11.53
CA ALA A 36 8.37 13.03 -11.93
C ALA A 36 7.77 11.61 -12.02
N GLU A 37 8.57 10.63 -12.43
CA GLU A 37 8.33 9.18 -12.41
C GLU A 37 8.36 8.66 -10.97
N LEU A 38 9.17 9.27 -10.10
CA LEU A 38 9.06 9.16 -8.65
C LEU A 38 7.86 9.99 -8.14
N LYS A 39 6.64 9.70 -8.61
CA LYS A 39 5.44 10.20 -7.92
C LYS A 39 5.60 9.82 -6.45
N ALA A 40 5.74 10.81 -5.58
CA ALA A 40 5.93 10.58 -4.16
C ALA A 40 4.76 9.71 -3.68
N LYS A 41 5.05 8.45 -3.35
CA LYS A 41 4.05 7.55 -2.78
C LYS A 41 3.43 8.30 -1.59
N PRO A 42 2.10 8.40 -1.49
CA PRO A 42 1.48 9.06 -0.35
C PRO A 42 2.02 8.40 0.92
N LYS A 43 2.41 9.24 1.88
CA LYS A 43 2.94 8.78 3.18
C LYS A 43 2.01 9.23 4.30
N PRO A 44 1.97 8.47 5.40
CA PRO A 44 1.41 8.95 6.66
C PRO A 44 1.94 10.33 7.01
N GLY A 45 1.06 11.19 7.50
CA GLY A 45 1.39 12.56 7.92
C GLY A 45 1.90 12.67 9.36
N GLY A 46 1.97 11.57 10.12
CA GLY A 46 2.49 11.58 11.48
C GLY A 46 2.26 10.28 12.28
N PRO A 47 2.69 10.24 13.55
CA PRO A 47 2.82 9.00 14.32
C PRO A 47 1.52 8.20 14.49
N ASN A 48 0.38 8.88 14.70
CA ASN A 48 -0.90 8.19 14.83
C ASN A 48 -1.36 7.56 13.50
N GLN A 49 -1.00 8.17 12.36
CA GLN A 49 -1.30 7.60 11.05
C GLN A 49 -0.39 6.39 10.76
N GLU A 50 0.88 6.47 11.15
CA GLU A 50 1.83 5.35 11.07
C GLU A 50 1.36 4.16 11.91
N LEU A 51 0.99 4.41 13.17
CA LEU A 51 0.46 3.40 14.07
C LEU A 51 -0.80 2.72 13.51
N LEU A 52 -1.70 3.50 12.89
CA LEU A 52 -2.92 2.95 12.31
C LEU A 52 -2.63 2.05 11.08
N ILE A 53 -1.67 2.41 10.23
CA ILE A 53 -1.20 1.52 9.16
C ILE A 53 -0.56 0.26 9.73
N GLU A 54 0.23 0.38 10.79
CA GLU A 54 0.84 -0.77 11.46
C GLU A 54 -0.24 -1.73 12.01
N CYS A 55 -1.29 -1.21 12.62
CA CYS A 55 -2.43 -2.02 13.09
C CYS A 55 -3.12 -2.75 11.92
N TYR A 56 -3.36 -2.07 10.80
CA TYR A 56 -3.93 -2.70 9.61
C TYR A 56 -3.05 -3.85 9.09
N ARG A 57 -1.73 -3.61 8.97
CA ARG A 57 -0.78 -4.61 8.51
C ARG A 57 -0.69 -5.80 9.46
N ALA A 58 -0.76 -5.57 10.77
CA ALA A 58 -0.79 -6.63 11.77
C ALA A 58 -2.05 -7.51 11.64
N LEU A 59 -3.23 -6.91 11.53
CA LEU A 59 -4.48 -7.67 11.32
C LEU A 59 -4.41 -8.52 10.05
N ARG A 60 -3.94 -7.96 8.93
CA ARG A 60 -3.75 -8.72 7.70
C ARG A 60 -2.77 -9.88 7.88
N LEU A 61 -1.63 -9.65 8.53
CA LEU A 61 -0.61 -10.67 8.78
C LEU A 61 -1.16 -11.82 9.64
N GLU A 62 -2.06 -11.51 10.57
CA GLU A 62 -2.78 -12.48 11.40
C GLU A 62 -3.92 -13.20 10.64
N GLY A 63 -4.14 -12.89 9.36
CA GLY A 63 -5.21 -13.46 8.54
C GLY A 63 -6.60 -12.92 8.90
N ILE A 64 -6.67 -11.83 9.64
CA ILE A 64 -7.94 -11.19 10.00
C ILE A 64 -8.41 -10.33 8.84
N GLY A 65 -9.64 -10.58 8.40
CA GLY A 65 -10.27 -9.89 7.27
C GLY A 65 -10.65 -10.86 6.17
N GLU A 66 -11.01 -10.29 5.03
CA GLU A 66 -11.46 -11.03 3.85
C GLU A 66 -11.21 -10.21 2.58
N PRO A 67 -11.14 -10.83 1.39
CA PRO A 67 -11.16 -10.11 0.13
C PRO A 67 -12.41 -9.23 0.02
N ASN A 68 -12.28 -8.02 -0.54
CA ASN A 68 -13.41 -7.10 -0.61
C ASN A 68 -14.59 -7.69 -1.42
N PRO A 69 -15.84 -7.54 -0.92
CA PRO A 69 -17.02 -7.85 -1.73
C PRO A 69 -17.08 -6.82 -2.86
N GLY A 70 -17.26 -7.25 -4.11
CA GLY A 70 -17.43 -6.30 -5.22
C GLY A 70 -18.74 -5.49 -5.09
N GLY A 71 -18.98 -4.58 -6.05
CA GLY A 71 -20.25 -3.85 -6.14
C GLY A 71 -20.22 -2.43 -5.60
N ALA A 72 -21.39 -1.85 -5.32
CA ALA A 72 -21.52 -0.41 -5.05
C ALA A 72 -20.69 0.04 -3.84
N GLY A 73 -19.76 0.97 -4.07
CA GLY A 73 -18.87 1.52 -3.03
C GLY A 73 -17.65 0.65 -2.73
N PHE A 74 -17.50 -0.49 -3.39
CA PHE A 74 -16.32 -1.33 -3.33
C PHE A 74 -15.56 -1.34 -4.67
N PRO A 75 -14.25 -1.64 -4.63
CA PRO A 75 -13.46 -1.95 -5.82
C PRO A 75 -13.92 -3.25 -6.51
N GLU A 76 -13.21 -3.66 -7.56
CA GLU A 76 -13.45 -4.97 -8.18
C GLU A 76 -13.36 -6.08 -7.13
N GLN A 77 -14.13 -7.15 -7.31
CA GLN A 77 -14.19 -8.24 -6.35
C GLN A 77 -12.80 -8.83 -6.09
N SER A 78 -12.48 -9.06 -4.82
CA SER A 78 -11.20 -9.63 -4.39
C SER A 78 -9.97 -8.85 -4.86
N GLN A 79 -10.10 -7.54 -5.10
CA GLN A 79 -8.98 -6.68 -5.50
C GLN A 79 -8.09 -6.33 -4.29
N TYR A 80 -8.69 -6.10 -3.12
CA TYR A 80 -8.03 -5.67 -1.90
C TYR A 80 -8.45 -6.50 -0.69
N TRP A 81 -7.51 -6.66 0.26
CA TRP A 81 -7.78 -7.27 1.56
C TRP A 81 -8.46 -6.25 2.48
N CYS A 82 -9.63 -6.61 2.98
CA CYS A 82 -10.45 -5.80 3.85
C CYS A 82 -10.40 -6.30 5.29
N VAL A 83 -10.09 -5.42 6.24
CA VAL A 83 -10.16 -5.72 7.67
C VAL A 83 -11.42 -5.08 8.30
N PRO A 84 -12.01 -5.67 9.35
CA PRO A 84 -13.13 -5.05 10.05
C PRO A 84 -12.74 -3.73 10.72
N ALA A 85 -13.51 -2.68 10.50
CA ALA A 85 -13.23 -1.34 11.01
C ALA A 85 -13.19 -1.28 12.55
N GLU A 86 -14.06 -2.02 13.22
CA GLU A 86 -14.12 -2.05 14.68
C GLU A 86 -12.87 -2.74 15.28
N GLN A 87 -12.41 -3.85 14.70
CA GLN A 87 -11.18 -4.51 15.15
C GLN A 87 -9.94 -3.64 14.91
N LEU A 88 -9.88 -2.95 13.77
CA LEU A 88 -8.80 -1.99 13.50
C LEU A 88 -8.77 -0.86 14.54
N LYS A 89 -9.95 -0.34 14.91
CA LYS A 89 -10.10 0.71 15.93
C LYS A 89 -9.73 0.22 17.31
N GLU A 90 -10.15 -0.99 17.68
CA GLU A 90 -9.81 -1.63 18.96
C GLU A 90 -8.30 -1.84 19.09
N MET A 91 -7.66 -2.42 18.07
CA MET A 91 -6.21 -2.64 18.06
C MET A 91 -5.45 -1.32 18.17
N PHE A 92 -5.86 -0.30 17.43
CA PHE A 92 -5.27 1.05 17.53
C PHE A 92 -5.42 1.62 18.94
N ALA A 93 -6.61 1.51 19.55
CA ALA A 93 -6.85 1.99 20.90
C ALA A 93 -6.02 1.20 21.93
N GLY A 94 -5.80 -0.10 21.73
CA GLY A 94 -4.94 -0.93 22.56
C GLY A 94 -3.48 -0.46 22.55
N LYS A 95 -2.93 -0.17 21.36
CA LYS A 95 -1.53 0.27 21.19
C LYS A 95 -1.30 1.76 21.50
N LYS A 96 -2.32 2.61 21.38
CA LYS A 96 -2.17 4.05 21.60
C LYS A 96 -2.08 4.37 23.09
N ASP A 97 -0.99 5.03 23.48
CA ASP A 97 -0.84 5.59 24.83
C ASP A 97 -1.69 6.86 25.05
N GLY A 98 -2.14 7.09 26.28
CA GLY A 98 -2.89 8.29 26.65
C GLY A 98 -4.41 8.16 26.53
N SER A 99 -5.13 9.23 26.89
CA SER A 99 -6.59 9.21 27.11
C SER A 99 -7.44 9.54 25.86
N ASN A 100 -6.88 10.19 24.84
CA ASN A 100 -7.61 10.70 23.68
C ASN A 100 -7.72 9.72 22.50
N LYS A 101 -7.81 8.41 22.77
CA LYS A 101 -7.68 7.33 21.78
C LYS A 101 -8.69 7.44 20.62
N SER A 102 -9.96 7.70 20.93
CA SER A 102 -11.04 7.77 19.93
C SER A 102 -10.87 8.96 18.97
N SER A 103 -10.53 10.15 19.48
CA SER A 103 -10.30 11.33 18.65
C SER A 103 -8.98 11.26 17.88
N ALA A 104 -7.95 10.63 18.47
CA ALA A 104 -6.69 10.32 17.79
C ALA A 104 -6.91 9.36 16.61
N TYR A 105 -7.69 8.29 16.80
CA TYR A 105 -8.08 7.36 15.75
C TYR A 105 -8.82 8.08 14.63
N SER A 106 -9.87 8.83 14.96
CA SER A 106 -10.70 9.52 13.96
C SER A 106 -9.89 10.51 13.12
N SER A 107 -9.01 11.28 13.77
CA SER A 107 -8.09 12.21 13.08
C SER A 107 -7.09 11.49 12.18
N ALA A 108 -6.50 10.38 12.66
CA ALA A 108 -5.56 9.59 11.88
C ALA A 108 -6.25 8.92 10.67
N PHE A 109 -7.40 8.31 10.89
CA PHE A 109 -8.19 7.65 9.85
C PHE A 109 -8.59 8.63 8.74
N ASN A 110 -9.15 9.79 9.11
CA ASN A 110 -9.52 10.83 8.14
C ASN A 110 -8.30 11.37 7.39
N GLY A 111 -7.15 11.51 8.05
CA GLY A 111 -5.90 11.93 7.42
C GLY A 111 -5.34 10.90 6.44
N LEU A 112 -5.48 9.60 6.73
CA LEU A 112 -5.09 8.53 5.80
C LEU A 112 -6.07 8.43 4.62
N LYS A 113 -7.37 8.60 4.87
CA LYS A 113 -8.40 8.60 3.83
C LYS A 113 -8.21 9.74 2.83
N SER A 114 -7.93 10.96 3.29
CA SER A 114 -7.67 12.10 2.40
C SER A 114 -6.40 11.94 1.55
N ARG A 115 -5.46 11.08 1.99
CA ARG A 115 -4.22 10.73 1.29
C ARG A 115 -4.34 9.48 0.41
N ASN A 116 -5.54 8.90 0.31
CA ASN A 116 -5.78 7.64 -0.37
C ASN A 116 -4.88 6.51 0.14
N LEU A 117 -4.66 6.45 1.46
CA LEU A 117 -3.91 5.39 2.13
C LEU A 117 -4.82 4.39 2.84
N LEU A 118 -6.05 4.79 3.18
CA LEU A 118 -7.11 3.91 3.64
C LEU A 118 -8.43 4.31 2.99
N GLN A 119 -9.30 3.34 2.78
CA GLN A 119 -10.70 3.56 2.40
C GLN A 119 -11.60 2.71 3.30
N ILE A 120 -12.88 3.06 3.35
CA ILE A 120 -13.88 2.34 4.13
C ILE A 120 -15.21 2.31 3.41
N ASN A 121 -15.85 1.14 3.42
CA ASN A 121 -17.23 0.96 3.01
C ASN A 121 -17.80 -0.27 3.75
N GLY A 122 -19.08 -0.23 4.12
CA GLY A 122 -19.74 -1.38 4.75
C GLY A 122 -19.07 -1.91 6.03
N GLY A 123 -18.35 -1.07 6.79
CA GLY A 123 -17.60 -1.51 7.98
C GLY A 123 -16.28 -2.23 7.68
N LEU A 124 -15.86 -2.27 6.42
CA LEU A 124 -14.61 -2.86 5.97
C LEU A 124 -13.62 -1.78 5.54
N VAL A 125 -12.36 -1.92 5.97
CA VAL A 125 -11.27 -0.99 5.69
C VAL A 125 -10.21 -1.67 4.84
N TRP A 126 -9.71 -0.99 3.81
CA TRP A 126 -8.61 -1.49 2.98
C TRP A 126 -7.61 -0.38 2.62
N MET A 127 -6.39 -0.78 2.25
CA MET A 127 -5.41 0.12 1.64
C MET A 127 -5.57 0.10 0.12
N PRO A 128 -5.97 1.20 -0.54
CA PRO A 128 -6.09 1.27 -2.01
C PRO A 128 -4.72 1.46 -2.69
N THR A 129 -3.68 0.80 -2.15
CA THR A 129 -2.29 0.82 -2.62
C THR A 129 -1.83 -0.61 -2.87
N GLU A 130 -0.63 -0.80 -3.43
CA GLU A 130 -0.07 -2.14 -3.64
C GLU A 130 -0.05 -2.97 -2.35
N ASP A 131 0.25 -2.36 -1.20
CA ASP A 131 0.31 -3.02 0.11
C ASP A 131 -1.03 -3.64 0.57
N GLY A 132 -2.16 -3.20 0.00
CA GLY A 132 -3.49 -3.72 0.34
C GLY A 132 -4.05 -4.70 -0.66
N LYS A 133 -3.40 -4.92 -1.81
CA LYS A 133 -3.93 -5.83 -2.84
C LYS A 133 -3.97 -7.26 -2.34
N CYS A 134 -5.02 -8.00 -2.72
CA CYS A 134 -5.07 -9.44 -2.50
C CYS A 134 -4.00 -10.15 -3.33
N GLU A 135 -3.32 -11.10 -2.69
CA GLU A 135 -2.43 -12.05 -3.33
C GLU A 135 -3.22 -13.09 -4.13
N SER A 136 -2.57 -13.75 -5.08
CA SER A 136 -3.19 -14.75 -5.95
C SER A 136 -3.90 -15.89 -5.19
N ALA A 137 -3.41 -16.24 -4.00
CA ALA A 137 -4.02 -17.24 -3.13
C ALA A 137 -5.32 -16.72 -2.47
N GLU A 138 -5.33 -15.45 -2.06
CA GLU A 138 -6.45 -14.81 -1.37
C GLU A 138 -7.63 -14.53 -2.31
N ARG A 139 -7.38 -14.39 -3.62
CA ARG A 139 -8.43 -14.12 -4.63
C ARG A 139 -9.32 -15.32 -4.96
N ARG A 140 -8.94 -16.51 -4.53
CA ARG A 140 -9.63 -17.77 -4.84
C ARG A 140 -10.58 -18.24 -3.73
N LEU A 141 -10.58 -17.54 -2.60
CA LEU A 141 -11.51 -17.71 -1.48
C LEU A 141 -12.83 -17.00 -1.81
#